data_AF-A0A418MPE8-F1
#
_entry.id   AF-A0A418MPE8-F1
#
_cell.length_a   1.000
_cell.length_b   1.000
_cell.length_c   1.000
_cell.angle_alpha   90.00
_cell.angle_beta   90.00
_cell.angle_gamma   90.00
#
_symmetry.space_group_name_H-M   'P 1'
#
loop_
_entity.id
_entity.type
_entity.pdbx_description
1 polymer ?
#
loop_
_entity_poly.entity_id
_entity_poly.type
_entity_poly.pdbx_seq_one_letter_code
_entity_poly.pdbx_strand_id
1 'polypeptide(L)'
;MPALAGQVIALPPVVLETIRQADPRLAEQLATEGVYVDLTGRFDLRPYTLDGAPEFPLTVSAPAFDLATEAGRKALLAEDRSRVAAAFRTAYGSNPAAMAVLSTHGFHYVTDARRMALVPNALTDALRAFLPPDPATMVEVEPTVSDGEVAVVADRVTLPDPDPNYPVGYGQPLDRRTGQPVPLFDGPPHREQVRQGVLGDCGMLATMAAVAGYRPDVLTQLFQPNPDGSVDVLLHESVLHGDTSTPTGRRVRITVRPDVPLHAGSAGRSAYADRSANGSGWASVLEKALAAVDRTWTPQRRDAWQRDWITWSGKDDPHHAAPLGYARLHVGSTSYLQAELMTQLTGVPSRMSLFDTRPGQEAAVAARLTALLAAGSPVIVGTRPEDQYPPELANLPFGLYATHAYEVVSVTDGLVQLRNPWGVEHPAPIPVRDFLNLMANDYAHMSTDAATSSPATGAATSLNVPPAQPAAPVPAPRSPEPAVGAEGHRPRRHTLGRTYLEDERAAVGYLALLDGDGTVSGLVVVVSSGGGQRTVHWTTSGEPGVGRSVPVGRAEAERIAREVLGFRLPEESALHEMVDG
;
A
#
# COMPACT_ATOMS: atom_id res chain seq x y z
N MET A 1 24.23 0.43 -27.00
CA MET A 1 25.28 0.63 -28.03
C MET A 1 25.98 -0.70 -28.35
N PRO A 2 25.39 -1.59 -29.17
CA PRO A 2 25.98 -2.92 -29.43
C PRO A 2 27.38 -2.88 -30.06
N ALA A 3 27.69 -1.87 -30.88
CA ALA A 3 29.00 -1.70 -31.51
C ALA A 3 30.15 -1.39 -30.53
N LEU A 4 29.83 -1.07 -29.27
CA LEU A 4 30.79 -0.74 -28.21
C LEU A 4 30.79 -1.80 -27.09
N ALA A 5 30.07 -2.93 -27.28
CA ALA A 5 29.97 -3.98 -26.28
C ALA A 5 31.35 -4.56 -25.89
N GLY A 6 31.59 -4.69 -24.59
CA GLY A 6 32.85 -5.15 -24.03
C GLY A 6 33.99 -4.12 -24.03
N GLN A 7 33.73 -2.84 -24.37
CA GLN A 7 34.75 -1.79 -24.45
C GLN A 7 34.67 -0.82 -23.27
N VAL A 8 35.80 -0.19 -22.96
CA VAL A 8 35.86 0.99 -22.10
C VAL A 8 35.86 2.23 -23.00
N ILE A 9 34.89 3.12 -22.81
CA ILE A 9 34.81 4.39 -23.54
C ILE A 9 35.38 5.55 -22.72
N ALA A 10 36.17 6.41 -23.35
CA ALA A 10 36.59 7.68 -22.74
C ALA A 10 35.51 8.74 -22.97
N LEU A 11 35.19 9.54 -21.95
CA LEU A 11 34.31 10.69 -22.11
C LEU A 11 35.11 11.88 -22.70
N PRO A 12 34.56 12.65 -23.66
CA PRO A 12 35.23 13.82 -24.22
C PRO A 12 35.57 14.86 -23.14
N PRO A 13 36.67 15.62 -23.27
CA PRO A 13 37.10 16.60 -22.26
C PRO A 13 36.02 17.62 -21.86
N VAL A 14 35.16 18.03 -22.81
CA VAL A 14 34.03 18.94 -22.53
C VAL A 14 32.98 18.30 -21.60
N VAL A 15 32.71 17.01 -21.75
CA VAL A 15 31.78 16.25 -20.90
C VAL A 15 32.38 16.05 -19.50
N LEU A 16 33.68 15.71 -19.43
CA LEU A 16 34.42 15.61 -18.17
C LEU A 16 34.45 16.94 -17.40
N GLU A 17 34.53 18.08 -18.10
CA GLU A 17 34.45 19.40 -17.46
C GLU A 17 33.05 19.70 -16.89
N THR A 18 31.97 19.35 -17.61
CA THR A 18 30.60 19.44 -17.08
C THR A 18 30.42 18.56 -15.83
N ILE A 19 30.94 17.32 -15.84
CA ILE A 19 30.89 16.46 -14.65
C ILE A 19 31.73 17.06 -13.52
N ARG A 20 32.93 17.58 -13.79
CA ARG A 20 33.84 18.18 -12.80
C ARG A 20 33.22 19.34 -12.02
N GLN A 21 32.31 20.10 -12.65
CA GLN A 21 31.58 21.19 -12.00
C GLN A 21 30.56 20.70 -10.96
N ALA A 22 30.06 19.46 -11.10
CA ALA A 22 29.13 18.83 -10.15
C ALA A 22 29.83 17.90 -9.17
N ASP A 23 30.80 17.10 -9.65
CA ASP A 23 31.61 16.17 -8.88
C ASP A 23 33.03 16.06 -9.49
N PRO A 24 34.03 16.73 -8.89
CA PRO A 24 35.42 16.67 -9.34
C PRO A 24 36.03 15.26 -9.26
N ARG A 25 35.68 14.47 -8.24
CA ARG A 25 36.28 13.14 -8.02
C ARG A 25 35.79 12.15 -9.07
N LEU A 26 34.49 12.17 -9.33
CA LEU A 26 33.88 11.37 -10.40
C LEU A 26 34.50 11.75 -11.77
N ALA A 27 34.73 13.03 -12.05
CA ALA A 27 35.38 13.45 -13.29
C ALA A 27 36.85 12.97 -13.40
N GLU A 28 37.60 12.94 -12.32
CA GLU A 28 38.98 12.39 -12.29
C GLU A 28 38.99 10.86 -12.48
N GLN A 29 38.07 10.14 -11.83
CA GLN A 29 37.88 8.71 -12.02
C GLN A 29 37.52 8.39 -13.48
N LEU A 30 36.49 9.04 -14.04
CA LEU A 30 36.05 8.84 -15.43
C LEU A 30 37.11 9.22 -16.47
N ALA A 31 38.00 10.18 -16.15
CA ALA A 31 39.13 10.52 -17.01
C ALA A 31 40.24 9.45 -17.02
N THR A 32 40.33 8.67 -15.93
CA THR A 32 41.36 7.63 -15.73
C THR A 32 40.88 6.25 -16.18
N GLU A 33 39.65 5.90 -15.81
CA GLU A 33 39.07 4.56 -15.96
C GLU A 33 38.10 4.46 -17.15
N GLY A 34 37.62 5.59 -17.69
CA GLY A 34 36.55 5.62 -18.68
C GLY A 34 35.21 5.15 -18.11
N VAL A 35 34.32 4.68 -18.99
CA VAL A 35 33.06 3.98 -18.66
C VAL A 35 33.01 2.66 -19.41
N TYR A 36 32.81 1.55 -18.68
CA TYR A 36 32.65 0.24 -19.29
C TYR A 36 31.27 0.08 -19.94
N VAL A 37 31.27 -0.51 -21.14
CA VAL A 37 30.07 -0.93 -21.85
C VAL A 37 30.03 -2.46 -21.82
N ASP A 38 28.98 -3.03 -21.23
CA ASP A 38 28.83 -4.47 -21.04
C ASP A 38 28.69 -5.25 -22.36
N LEU A 39 28.67 -6.58 -22.26
CA LEU A 39 28.56 -7.48 -23.42
C LEU A 39 27.19 -7.39 -24.15
N THR A 40 26.19 -6.72 -23.55
CA THR A 40 24.89 -6.42 -24.19
C THR A 40 24.88 -5.03 -24.85
N GLY A 41 25.95 -4.25 -24.68
CA GLY A 41 26.08 -2.89 -25.18
C GLY A 41 25.44 -1.83 -24.27
N ARG A 42 25.21 -2.09 -22.99
CA ARG A 42 24.72 -1.11 -21.99
C ARG A 42 25.88 -0.53 -21.20
N PHE A 43 25.73 0.68 -20.65
CA PHE A 43 26.71 1.23 -19.71
C PHE A 43 26.65 0.46 -18.38
N ASP A 44 27.80 0.01 -17.88
CA ASP A 44 27.91 -0.54 -16.53
C ASP A 44 28.03 0.60 -15.53
N LEU A 45 26.99 0.77 -14.71
CA LEU A 45 26.91 1.84 -13.72
C LEU A 45 27.38 1.41 -12.32
N ARG A 46 27.72 0.13 -12.12
CA ARG A 46 28.15 -0.40 -10.81
C ARG A 46 29.36 0.31 -10.20
N PRO A 47 30.42 0.66 -10.96
CA PRO A 47 31.59 1.34 -10.40
C PRO A 47 31.34 2.79 -9.94
N TYR A 48 30.15 3.34 -10.20
CA TYR A 48 29.78 4.73 -9.93
C TYR A 48 28.52 4.85 -9.07
N THR A 49 28.13 3.77 -8.38
CA THR A 49 27.10 3.85 -7.34
C THR A 49 27.63 4.63 -6.14
N LEU A 50 26.75 5.38 -5.47
CA LEU A 50 27.13 6.12 -4.27
C LEU A 50 27.66 5.19 -3.17
N ASP A 51 28.93 5.37 -2.79
CA ASP A 51 29.59 4.59 -1.74
C ASP A 51 28.78 4.59 -0.43
N GLY A 52 28.52 3.39 0.10
CA GLY A 52 27.78 3.20 1.35
C GLY A 52 26.26 3.39 1.25
N ALA A 53 25.70 3.73 0.09
CA ALA A 53 24.26 3.71 -0.13
C ALA A 53 23.75 2.28 -0.34
N PRO A 54 22.54 1.92 0.13
CA PRO A 54 21.98 0.60 -0.12
C PRO A 54 21.51 0.44 -1.58
N GLU A 55 21.55 -0.80 -2.05
CA GLU A 55 20.76 -1.24 -3.21
C GLU A 55 19.34 -1.57 -2.76
N PHE A 56 18.34 -1.12 -3.53
CA PHE A 56 16.94 -1.42 -3.29
C PHE A 56 16.49 -2.58 -4.18
N PRO A 57 16.20 -3.77 -3.61
CA PRO A 57 15.57 -4.85 -4.35
C PRO A 57 14.10 -4.49 -4.66
N LEU A 58 13.69 -4.78 -5.88
CA LEU A 58 12.31 -4.80 -6.30
C LEU A 58 11.85 -6.27 -6.37
N THR A 59 10.60 -6.52 -6.01
CA THR A 59 9.94 -7.83 -6.19
C THR A 59 10.09 -8.36 -7.63
N VAL A 60 10.11 -9.69 -7.80
CA VAL A 60 10.28 -10.33 -9.11
C VAL A 60 9.06 -10.10 -10.02
N SER A 61 7.93 -9.69 -9.42
CA SER A 61 6.68 -9.15 -9.98
C SER A 61 6.76 -8.85 -11.48
N ALA A 62 6.20 -9.73 -12.30
CA ALA A 62 6.45 -9.69 -13.73
C ALA A 62 6.01 -8.34 -14.32
N PRO A 63 6.92 -7.59 -14.98
CA PRO A 63 6.56 -6.34 -15.61
C PRO A 63 5.54 -6.62 -16.72
N ALA A 64 4.37 -6.03 -16.61
CA ALA A 64 3.30 -6.24 -17.59
C ALA A 64 3.59 -5.54 -18.92
N PHE A 65 4.40 -4.48 -18.87
CA PHE A 65 4.80 -3.66 -20.00
C PHE A 65 5.50 -4.45 -21.10
N ASP A 66 5.25 -4.10 -22.36
CA ASP A 66 5.98 -4.67 -23.49
C ASP A 66 7.42 -4.10 -23.56
N LEU A 67 8.37 -4.84 -23.00
CA LEU A 67 9.78 -4.46 -22.94
C LEU A 67 10.50 -4.53 -24.30
N ALA A 68 9.87 -5.08 -25.35
CA ALA A 68 10.38 -4.92 -26.72
C ALA A 68 10.18 -3.47 -27.22
N THR A 69 9.14 -2.79 -26.74
CA THR A 69 8.89 -1.37 -27.05
C THR A 69 9.68 -0.43 -26.14
N GLU A 70 9.97 0.78 -26.63
CA GLU A 70 10.58 1.83 -25.79
C GLU A 70 9.61 2.36 -24.73
N ALA A 71 8.33 2.51 -25.08
CA ALA A 71 7.26 2.90 -24.17
C ALA A 71 7.22 2.00 -22.93
N GLY A 72 7.21 0.67 -23.13
CA GLY A 72 7.15 -0.29 -22.03
C GLY A 72 8.40 -0.29 -21.16
N ARG A 73 9.59 -0.12 -21.74
CA ARG A 73 10.84 0.04 -20.96
C ARG A 73 10.84 1.32 -20.12
N LYS A 74 10.32 2.42 -20.66
CA LYS A 74 10.18 3.70 -19.93
C LYS A 74 9.15 3.61 -18.81
N ALA A 75 8.00 3.00 -19.07
CA ALA A 75 6.95 2.78 -18.08
C ALA A 75 7.45 1.93 -16.91
N LEU A 76 8.16 0.82 -17.19
CA LEU A 76 8.81 0.01 -16.16
C LEU A 76 9.81 0.81 -15.32
N LEU A 77 10.72 1.56 -15.98
CA LEU A 77 11.73 2.36 -15.29
C LEU A 77 11.11 3.45 -14.41
N ALA A 78 10.03 4.10 -14.86
CA ALA A 78 9.32 5.12 -14.11
C ALA A 78 8.59 4.52 -12.88
N GLU A 79 7.94 3.35 -13.05
CA GLU A 79 7.32 2.60 -11.95
C GLU A 79 8.35 2.19 -10.90
N ASP A 80 9.45 1.55 -11.31
CA ASP A 80 10.50 1.06 -10.40
C ASP A 80 11.23 2.20 -9.67
N ARG A 81 11.52 3.32 -10.36
CA ARG A 81 12.06 4.53 -9.72
C ARG A 81 11.11 5.11 -8.68
N SER A 82 9.81 5.14 -8.97
CA SER A 82 8.79 5.61 -8.04
C SER A 82 8.74 4.74 -6.77
N ARG A 83 8.76 3.41 -6.94
CA ARG A 83 8.80 2.42 -5.84
C ARG A 83 10.05 2.59 -4.98
N VAL A 84 11.23 2.59 -5.59
CA VAL A 84 12.51 2.73 -4.89
C VAL A 84 12.63 4.08 -4.18
N ALA A 85 12.15 5.17 -4.78
CA ALA A 85 12.15 6.47 -4.12
C ALA A 85 11.23 6.52 -2.89
N ALA A 86 10.11 5.77 -2.88
CA ALA A 86 9.26 5.64 -1.69
C ALA A 86 9.91 4.79 -0.60
N ALA A 87 10.59 3.70 -0.95
CA ALA A 87 11.41 2.90 -0.04
C ALA A 87 12.53 3.75 0.59
N PHE A 88 13.28 4.50 -0.21
CA PHE A 88 14.32 5.41 0.26
C PHE A 88 13.78 6.48 1.20
N ARG A 89 12.70 7.19 0.82
CA ARG A 89 12.08 8.21 1.69
C ARG A 89 11.54 7.63 3.00
N THR A 90 11.06 6.39 2.98
CA THR A 90 10.55 5.73 4.18
C THR A 90 11.68 5.32 5.13
N ALA A 91 12.79 4.79 4.60
CA ALA A 91 13.94 4.39 5.41
C ALA A 91 14.82 5.57 5.87
N TYR A 92 14.94 6.63 5.05
CA TYR A 92 15.92 7.70 5.24
C TYR A 92 15.34 9.11 5.29
N GLY A 93 14.02 9.30 5.24
CA GLY A 93 13.37 10.62 5.20
C GLY A 93 13.65 11.51 6.42
N SER A 94 14.03 10.92 7.55
CA SER A 94 14.47 11.63 8.77
C SER A 94 15.93 12.12 8.72
N ASN A 95 16.71 11.73 7.71
CA ASN A 95 18.10 12.11 7.52
C ASN A 95 18.22 13.17 6.40
N PRO A 96 18.44 14.46 6.72
CA PRO A 96 18.52 15.52 5.71
C PRO A 96 19.66 15.34 4.72
N ALA A 97 20.79 14.73 5.12
CA ALA A 97 21.91 14.48 4.23
C ALA A 97 21.58 13.39 3.20
N ALA A 98 20.92 12.31 3.63
CA ALA A 98 20.43 11.27 2.72
C ALA A 98 19.36 11.82 1.76
N MET A 99 18.47 12.69 2.23
CA MET A 99 17.47 13.33 1.37
C MET A 99 18.09 14.32 0.36
N ALA A 100 19.17 15.02 0.73
CA ALA A 100 19.89 15.92 -0.18
C ALA A 100 20.53 15.18 -1.38
N VAL A 101 20.95 13.93 -1.19
CA VAL A 101 21.53 13.08 -2.26
C VAL A 101 20.58 12.92 -3.45
N LEU A 102 19.25 12.90 -3.24
CA LEU A 102 18.26 12.78 -4.32
C LEU A 102 18.23 14.00 -5.27
N SER A 103 18.93 15.09 -4.95
CA SER A 103 19.12 16.22 -5.87
C SER A 103 20.28 16.03 -6.85
N THR A 104 21.29 15.25 -6.46
CA THR A 104 22.53 15.02 -7.25
C THR A 104 22.62 13.61 -7.84
N HIS A 105 21.81 12.66 -7.35
CA HIS A 105 21.78 11.27 -7.77
C HIS A 105 20.36 10.84 -8.15
N GLY A 106 20.28 9.89 -9.09
CA GLY A 106 19.05 9.24 -9.51
C GLY A 106 19.12 7.73 -9.26
N PHE A 107 17.98 7.06 -9.26
CA PHE A 107 17.94 5.59 -9.18
C PHE A 107 18.12 4.97 -10.56
N HIS A 108 19.07 4.04 -10.68
CA HIS A 108 19.39 3.30 -11.91
C HIS A 108 19.53 1.81 -11.62
N TYR A 109 19.17 0.97 -12.58
CA TYR A 109 19.49 -0.46 -12.51
C TYR A 109 21.00 -0.65 -12.56
N VAL A 110 21.51 -1.52 -11.68
CA VAL A 110 22.95 -1.82 -11.55
C VAL A 110 23.31 -3.26 -11.87
N THR A 111 22.32 -4.15 -12.04
CA THR A 111 22.54 -5.53 -12.47
C THR A 111 21.42 -5.98 -13.40
N ASP A 112 21.51 -7.18 -13.96
CA ASP A 112 20.38 -7.81 -14.67
C ASP A 112 19.23 -8.24 -13.73
N ALA A 113 19.46 -8.30 -12.40
CA ALA A 113 18.38 -8.36 -11.43
C ALA A 113 17.75 -6.97 -11.25
N ARG A 114 16.45 -6.91 -10.95
CA ARG A 114 15.73 -5.65 -10.65
C ARG A 114 16.14 -5.11 -9.26
N ARG A 115 17.37 -4.60 -9.20
CA ARG A 115 17.94 -3.85 -8.08
C ARG A 115 18.32 -2.48 -8.58
N MET A 116 17.99 -1.44 -7.83
CA MET A 116 18.37 -0.07 -8.17
C MET A 116 19.27 0.53 -7.09
N ALA A 117 20.26 1.30 -7.53
CA ALA A 117 21.14 2.07 -6.66
C ALA A 117 21.15 3.55 -7.08
N LEU A 118 21.69 4.40 -6.21
CA LEU A 118 21.91 5.81 -6.49
C LEU A 118 23.16 5.99 -7.34
N VAL A 119 23.02 6.64 -8.50
CA VAL A 119 24.10 6.95 -9.43
C VAL A 119 24.06 8.46 -9.72
N PRO A 120 25.21 9.17 -9.80
CA PRO A 120 25.25 10.61 -10.06
C PRO A 120 24.50 11.03 -11.34
N ASN A 121 23.62 12.03 -11.23
CA ASN A 121 22.87 12.58 -12.36
C ASN A 121 23.80 13.13 -13.45
N ALA A 122 24.90 13.79 -13.05
CA ALA A 122 25.88 14.34 -13.98
C ALA A 122 26.49 13.28 -14.92
N LEU A 123 26.77 12.06 -14.41
CA LEU A 123 27.23 10.94 -15.24
C LEU A 123 26.10 10.42 -16.14
N THR A 124 24.90 10.23 -15.61
CA THR A 124 23.83 9.57 -16.38
C THR A 124 23.20 10.48 -17.44
N ASP A 125 23.24 11.79 -17.25
CA ASP A 125 22.89 12.80 -18.25
C ASP A 125 23.99 12.94 -19.31
N ALA A 126 25.27 12.94 -18.90
CA ALA A 126 26.40 12.87 -19.82
C ALA A 126 26.33 11.63 -20.73
N LEU A 127 26.08 10.45 -20.16
CA LEU A 127 25.93 9.20 -20.91
C LEU A 127 24.70 9.22 -21.85
N ARG A 128 23.61 9.87 -21.45
CA ARG A 128 22.42 10.04 -22.31
C ARG A 128 22.72 10.89 -23.55
N ALA A 129 23.64 11.85 -23.46
CA ALA A 129 24.03 12.69 -24.60
C ALA A 129 24.79 11.95 -25.71
N PHE A 130 25.30 10.73 -25.48
CA PHE A 130 25.86 9.86 -26.53
C PHE A 130 24.81 8.98 -27.21
N LEU A 131 23.61 8.89 -26.65
CA LEU A 131 22.53 8.12 -27.21
C LEU A 131 21.76 9.00 -28.22
N PRO A 132 21.15 8.40 -29.27
CA PRO A 132 20.18 9.12 -30.10
C PRO A 132 19.10 9.77 -29.22
N PRO A 133 18.58 10.95 -29.58
CA PRO A 133 17.49 11.56 -28.83
C PRO A 133 16.29 10.63 -28.82
N ASP A 134 15.83 10.31 -27.62
CA ASP A 134 14.65 9.50 -27.37
C ASP A 134 13.43 10.04 -28.13
N PRO A 135 12.68 9.22 -28.90
CA PRO A 135 11.40 9.64 -29.45
C PRO A 135 10.43 10.02 -28.32
N ALA A 136 9.72 11.13 -28.50
CA ALA A 136 8.65 11.56 -27.61
C ALA A 136 7.56 10.49 -27.57
N THR A 137 7.53 9.71 -26.49
CA THR A 137 6.69 8.52 -26.32
C THR A 137 5.89 8.68 -25.05
N MET A 138 4.56 8.61 -25.16
CA MET A 138 3.66 8.72 -24.00
C MET A 138 3.89 7.54 -23.04
N VAL A 139 4.20 7.85 -21.79
CA VAL A 139 4.51 6.84 -20.77
C VAL A 139 3.25 6.44 -20.02
N GLU A 140 2.95 5.14 -20.00
CA GLU A 140 1.73 4.56 -19.45
C GLU A 140 1.57 4.67 -17.91
N VAL A 141 2.45 5.38 -17.20
CA VAL A 141 2.41 5.50 -15.73
C VAL A 141 2.36 6.95 -15.23
N GLU A 142 2.41 7.94 -16.11
CA GLU A 142 2.40 9.35 -15.73
C GLU A 142 0.96 9.91 -15.76
N PRO A 143 0.40 10.32 -14.60
CA PRO A 143 -0.95 10.88 -14.56
C PRO A 143 -0.95 12.36 -14.97
N THR A 144 -1.96 12.77 -15.72
CA THR A 144 -2.33 14.18 -15.93
C THR A 144 -3.23 14.63 -14.79
N VAL A 145 -2.89 15.73 -14.12
CA VAL A 145 -3.65 16.27 -12.98
C VAL A 145 -4.31 17.59 -13.35
N SER A 146 -5.59 17.72 -13.01
CA SER A 146 -6.37 18.96 -13.07
C SER A 146 -7.15 19.16 -11.76
N ASP A 147 -7.83 20.31 -11.64
CA ASP A 147 -8.64 20.63 -10.46
C ASP A 147 -9.81 19.64 -10.26
N GLY A 148 -10.41 19.16 -11.35
CA GLY A 148 -11.60 18.29 -11.34
C GLY A 148 -11.33 16.80 -11.63
N GLU A 149 -10.17 16.45 -12.20
CA GLU A 149 -9.82 15.09 -12.61
C GLU A 149 -8.33 14.79 -12.48
N VAL A 150 -7.98 13.58 -12.02
CA VAL A 150 -6.67 12.94 -12.26
C VAL A 150 -6.87 11.83 -13.29
N ALA A 151 -6.14 11.89 -14.40
CA ALA A 151 -6.29 10.96 -15.52
C ALA A 151 -5.01 10.17 -15.79
N VAL A 152 -5.12 8.86 -16.04
CA VAL A 152 -3.99 8.01 -16.43
C VAL A 152 -4.43 6.93 -17.42
N VAL A 153 -3.52 6.52 -18.32
CA VAL A 153 -3.72 5.33 -19.15
C VAL A 153 -3.15 4.13 -18.41
N ALA A 154 -3.82 2.98 -18.44
CA ALA A 154 -3.34 1.75 -17.85
C ALA A 154 -3.69 0.53 -18.72
N ASP A 155 -3.02 0.44 -19.86
CA ASP A 155 -3.14 -0.69 -20.79
C ASP A 155 -2.60 -1.98 -20.15
N ARG A 156 -1.49 -1.93 -19.42
CA ARG A 156 -0.90 -3.08 -18.73
C ARG A 156 -0.35 -2.73 -17.37
N VAL A 157 -0.88 -3.40 -16.36
CA VAL A 157 -0.60 -3.18 -14.94
C VAL A 157 0.25 -4.33 -14.39
N THR A 158 1.34 -4.01 -13.69
CA THR A 158 2.33 -4.97 -13.16
C THR A 158 1.69 -6.13 -12.42
N LEU A 159 2.09 -7.34 -12.80
CA LEU A 159 1.58 -8.60 -12.25
C LEU A 159 2.35 -8.98 -10.97
N PRO A 160 1.77 -9.82 -10.10
CA PRO A 160 2.50 -10.45 -9.00
C PRO A 160 3.71 -11.26 -9.48
N ASP A 161 4.53 -11.70 -8.53
CA ASP A 161 5.66 -12.58 -8.80
C ASP A 161 5.15 -13.88 -9.47
N PRO A 162 5.80 -14.39 -10.54
CA PRO A 162 5.28 -15.53 -11.29
C PRO A 162 5.13 -16.80 -10.44
N ASP A 163 3.91 -17.30 -10.30
CA ASP A 163 3.68 -18.66 -9.82
C ASP A 163 3.87 -19.65 -10.99
N PRO A 164 4.85 -20.56 -10.95
CA PRO A 164 5.07 -21.55 -12.01
C PRO A 164 3.91 -22.55 -12.17
N ASN A 165 3.06 -22.72 -11.15
CA ASN A 165 1.86 -23.57 -11.21
C ASN A 165 0.69 -22.85 -11.89
N TYR A 166 0.65 -21.52 -11.80
CA TYR A 166 -0.40 -20.68 -12.38
C TYR A 166 0.22 -19.54 -13.23
N PRO A 167 0.88 -19.87 -14.35
CA PRO A 167 1.42 -18.84 -15.25
C PRO A 167 0.30 -17.93 -15.77
N VAL A 168 0.50 -16.62 -15.66
CA VAL A 168 -0.45 -15.57 -16.06
C VAL A 168 0.18 -14.64 -17.11
N GLY A 169 -0.61 -14.22 -18.09
CA GLY A 169 -0.21 -13.20 -19.07
C GLY A 169 -1.41 -12.43 -19.62
N TYR A 170 -1.19 -11.21 -20.10
CA TYR A 170 -2.25 -10.39 -20.70
C TYR A 170 -2.72 -10.97 -22.04
N GLY A 171 -4.03 -10.90 -22.29
CA GLY A 171 -4.62 -11.22 -23.58
C GLY A 171 -6.09 -10.84 -23.62
N GLN A 172 -6.73 -10.98 -24.79
CA GLN A 172 -8.17 -10.75 -24.90
C GLN A 172 -8.93 -11.93 -24.27
N PRO A 173 -9.64 -11.74 -23.15
CA PRO A 173 -10.43 -12.79 -22.54
C PRO A 173 -11.69 -13.11 -23.40
N LEU A 174 -12.19 -14.34 -23.35
CA LEU A 174 -13.29 -14.83 -24.20
C LEU A 174 -14.46 -15.41 -23.38
N ASP A 175 -15.66 -15.40 -23.96
CA ASP A 175 -16.83 -16.10 -23.44
C ASP A 175 -16.75 -17.58 -23.85
N ARG A 176 -16.82 -18.49 -22.88
CA ARG A 176 -16.82 -19.93 -23.14
C ARG A 176 -18.02 -20.43 -23.94
N ARG A 177 -19.16 -19.74 -23.89
CA ARG A 177 -20.40 -20.17 -24.58
C ARG A 177 -20.37 -19.82 -26.07
N THR A 178 -19.78 -18.68 -26.43
CA THR A 178 -19.81 -18.15 -27.80
C THR A 178 -18.45 -18.10 -28.49
N GLY A 179 -17.36 -18.24 -27.74
CA GLY A 179 -15.98 -18.05 -28.24
C GLY A 179 -15.64 -16.59 -28.60
N GLN A 180 -16.55 -15.65 -28.35
CA GLN A 180 -16.39 -14.24 -28.68
C GLN A 180 -15.78 -13.44 -27.51
N PRO A 181 -15.26 -12.23 -27.76
CA PRO A 181 -14.96 -11.29 -26.68
C PRO A 181 -16.20 -11.05 -25.82
N VAL A 182 -16.07 -11.21 -24.50
CA VAL A 182 -17.17 -10.92 -23.56
C VAL A 182 -17.52 -9.43 -23.60
N PRO A 183 -18.82 -9.07 -23.64
CA PRO A 183 -19.25 -7.68 -23.54
C PRO A 183 -18.89 -7.09 -22.17
N LEU A 184 -18.69 -5.77 -22.11
CA LEU A 184 -18.41 -5.09 -20.83
C LEU A 184 -19.54 -5.36 -19.81
N PHE A 185 -20.79 -5.30 -20.25
CA PHE A 185 -21.98 -5.61 -19.44
C PHE A 185 -22.85 -6.67 -20.13
N ASP A 186 -23.35 -7.62 -19.35
CA ASP A 186 -24.50 -8.46 -19.69
C ASP A 186 -25.63 -8.14 -18.68
N GLY A 187 -26.49 -7.19 -19.06
CA GLY A 187 -27.45 -6.57 -18.14
C GLY A 187 -26.81 -5.67 -17.06
N PRO A 188 -27.59 -5.20 -16.08
CA PRO A 188 -27.08 -4.42 -14.95
C PRO A 188 -26.04 -5.22 -14.14
N PRO A 189 -25.02 -4.55 -13.56
CA PRO A 189 -24.10 -5.16 -12.60
C PRO A 189 -24.83 -5.89 -11.49
N HIS A 190 -24.42 -7.11 -11.17
CA HIS A 190 -24.95 -7.85 -10.02
C HIS A 190 -23.85 -8.66 -9.33
N ARG A 191 -24.05 -8.97 -8.04
CA ARG A 191 -23.01 -9.54 -7.17
C ARG A 191 -22.47 -10.88 -7.70
N GLU A 192 -23.30 -11.68 -8.38
CA GLU A 192 -22.94 -12.97 -8.96
C GLU A 192 -22.01 -12.86 -10.19
N GLN A 193 -21.90 -11.69 -10.82
CA GLN A 193 -20.90 -11.43 -11.87
C GLN A 193 -19.49 -11.27 -11.30
N VAL A 194 -19.35 -11.05 -9.99
CA VAL A 194 -18.05 -10.90 -9.32
C VAL A 194 -17.64 -12.21 -8.67
N ARG A 195 -16.58 -12.82 -9.22
CA ARG A 195 -15.92 -14.00 -8.65
C ARG A 195 -14.41 -13.75 -8.63
N GLN A 196 -13.77 -13.99 -7.50
CA GLN A 196 -12.31 -13.90 -7.38
C GLN A 196 -11.64 -15.09 -8.11
N GLY A 197 -10.50 -14.83 -8.78
CA GLY A 197 -9.66 -15.84 -9.42
C GLY A 197 -8.49 -16.29 -8.54
N VAL A 198 -7.29 -16.45 -9.12
CA VAL A 198 -6.06 -16.84 -8.38
C VAL A 198 -5.32 -15.68 -7.70
N LEU A 199 -5.90 -14.47 -7.69
CA LEU A 199 -5.33 -13.31 -7.02
C LEU A 199 -5.76 -13.28 -5.55
N GLY A 200 -4.89 -12.82 -4.64
CA GLY A 200 -5.14 -12.77 -3.18
C GLY A 200 -6.06 -11.64 -2.70
N ASP A 201 -6.86 -11.06 -3.59
CA ASP A 201 -7.56 -9.78 -3.40
C ASP A 201 -9.03 -9.91 -2.92
N CYS A 202 -9.32 -10.99 -2.17
CA CYS A 202 -10.66 -11.37 -1.71
C CYS A 202 -11.53 -10.22 -1.18
N GLY A 203 -10.99 -9.31 -0.37
CA GLY A 203 -11.75 -8.19 0.19
C GLY A 203 -12.10 -7.11 -0.82
N MET A 204 -11.30 -6.93 -1.88
CA MET A 204 -11.65 -6.05 -3.00
C MET A 204 -12.83 -6.64 -3.78
N LEU A 205 -12.77 -7.94 -4.10
CA LEU A 205 -13.81 -8.66 -4.83
C LEU A 205 -15.11 -8.78 -4.01
N ALA A 206 -15.02 -9.00 -2.70
CA ALA A 206 -16.17 -8.95 -1.80
C ALA A 206 -16.80 -7.55 -1.78
N THR A 207 -15.99 -6.48 -1.73
CA THR A 207 -16.46 -5.09 -1.79
C THR A 207 -17.16 -4.78 -3.12
N MET A 208 -16.55 -5.13 -4.26
CA MET A 208 -17.14 -4.96 -5.59
C MET A 208 -18.47 -5.70 -5.73
N ALA A 209 -18.52 -6.95 -5.27
CA ALA A 209 -19.74 -7.76 -5.29
C ALA A 209 -20.86 -7.11 -4.46
N ALA A 210 -20.54 -6.66 -3.24
CA ALA A 210 -21.51 -6.02 -2.37
C ALA A 210 -22.02 -4.69 -2.94
N VAL A 211 -21.13 -3.83 -3.48
CA VAL A 211 -21.55 -2.59 -4.16
C VAL A 211 -22.44 -2.91 -5.37
N ALA A 212 -22.15 -3.95 -6.16
CA ALA A 212 -23.06 -4.40 -7.22
C ALA A 212 -24.40 -4.90 -6.69
N GLY A 213 -24.39 -5.57 -5.53
CA GLY A 213 -25.56 -6.10 -4.87
C GLY A 213 -26.50 -5.06 -4.23
N TYR A 214 -26.01 -3.85 -3.94
CA TYR A 214 -26.78 -2.77 -3.29
C TYR A 214 -26.93 -1.50 -4.16
N ARG A 215 -26.00 -1.23 -5.09
CA ARG A 215 -25.89 0.02 -5.87
C ARG A 215 -25.47 -0.21 -7.34
N PRO A 216 -26.15 -1.09 -8.10
CA PRO A 216 -25.74 -1.51 -9.44
C PRO A 216 -25.68 -0.36 -10.46
N ASP A 217 -26.59 0.62 -10.35
CA ASP A 217 -26.63 1.80 -11.23
C ASP A 217 -25.35 2.64 -11.10
N VAL A 218 -24.80 2.74 -9.89
CA VAL A 218 -23.61 3.53 -9.62
C VAL A 218 -22.38 2.88 -10.26
N LEU A 219 -22.26 1.54 -10.18
CA LEU A 219 -21.21 0.81 -10.90
C LEU A 219 -21.31 1.00 -12.41
N THR A 220 -22.51 0.98 -12.98
CA THR A 220 -22.71 1.20 -14.42
C THR A 220 -22.18 2.57 -14.86
N GLN A 221 -22.37 3.61 -14.03
CA GLN A 221 -21.90 4.98 -14.28
C GLN A 221 -20.37 5.15 -14.13
N LEU A 222 -19.65 4.16 -13.62
CA LEU A 222 -18.17 4.21 -13.56
C LEU A 222 -17.51 3.94 -14.90
N PHE A 223 -18.21 3.42 -15.91
CA PHE A 223 -17.58 3.00 -17.17
C PHE A 223 -18.04 3.84 -18.36
N GLN A 224 -17.08 4.37 -19.09
CA GLN A 224 -17.29 5.07 -20.36
C GLN A 224 -16.50 4.35 -21.47
N PRO A 225 -17.15 3.48 -22.26
CA PRO A 225 -16.51 2.85 -23.42
C PRO A 225 -16.16 3.88 -24.50
N ASN A 226 -14.96 3.78 -25.05
CA ASN A 226 -14.43 4.69 -26.05
C ASN A 226 -14.53 4.11 -27.48
N PRO A 227 -14.56 4.95 -28.54
CA PRO A 227 -14.65 4.48 -29.92
C PRO A 227 -13.49 3.61 -30.42
N ASP A 228 -12.33 3.67 -29.75
CA ASP A 228 -11.14 2.87 -30.06
C ASP A 228 -11.13 1.49 -29.37
N GLY A 229 -12.17 1.17 -28.60
CA GLY A 229 -12.29 -0.07 -27.84
C GLY A 229 -11.62 -0.04 -26.47
N SER A 230 -11.02 1.08 -26.05
CA SER A 230 -10.66 1.30 -24.65
C SER A 230 -11.90 1.63 -23.80
N VAL A 231 -11.73 1.63 -22.48
CA VAL A 231 -12.77 1.97 -21.51
C VAL A 231 -12.17 2.91 -20.47
N ASP A 232 -12.77 4.08 -20.31
CA ASP A 232 -12.46 4.98 -19.21
C ASP A 232 -13.23 4.51 -17.97
N VAL A 233 -12.50 4.11 -16.93
CA VAL A 233 -13.06 3.79 -15.61
C VAL A 233 -12.92 5.04 -14.72
N LEU A 234 -14.06 5.57 -14.30
CA LEU A 234 -14.21 6.81 -13.58
C LEU A 234 -14.50 6.51 -12.10
N LEU A 235 -13.48 6.60 -11.25
CA LEU A 235 -13.58 6.44 -9.81
C LEU A 235 -13.71 7.80 -9.12
N HIS A 236 -14.23 7.83 -7.89
CA HIS A 236 -14.11 9.01 -7.03
C HIS A 236 -12.73 9.02 -6.38
N GLU A 237 -12.03 10.16 -6.39
CA GLU A 237 -10.86 10.29 -5.54
C GLU A 237 -11.30 10.31 -4.06
N SER A 238 -10.60 9.55 -3.24
CA SER A 238 -10.86 9.40 -1.82
C SER A 238 -9.70 9.92 -0.98
N VAL A 239 -10.00 10.58 0.13
CA VAL A 239 -9.05 10.83 1.22
C VAL A 239 -9.57 10.15 2.47
N LEU A 240 -8.67 9.59 3.26
CA LEU A 240 -9.00 9.03 4.56
C LEU A 240 -8.67 9.98 5.70
N HIS A 241 -9.61 10.06 6.63
CA HIS A 241 -9.48 10.69 7.93
C HIS A 241 -9.82 9.66 9.04
N GLY A 242 -8.78 9.07 9.65
CA GLY A 242 -8.92 8.12 10.75
C GLY A 242 -9.50 6.77 10.33
N ASP A 243 -10.72 6.44 10.78
CA ASP A 243 -11.45 5.24 10.39
C ASP A 243 -12.33 5.43 9.14
N THR A 244 -12.49 6.68 8.68
CA THR A 244 -13.48 7.07 7.68
C THR A 244 -12.78 7.56 6.40
N SER A 245 -13.20 7.04 5.26
CA SER A 245 -12.85 7.51 3.93
C SER A 245 -13.96 8.42 3.39
N THR A 246 -13.57 9.54 2.78
CA THR A 246 -14.46 10.56 2.22
C THR A 246 -14.05 10.91 0.79
N PRO A 247 -15.00 11.13 -0.12
CA PRO A 247 -14.69 11.57 -1.47
C PRO A 247 -14.17 13.02 -1.46
N THR A 248 -13.16 13.34 -2.28
CA THR A 248 -12.66 14.73 -2.42
C THR A 248 -13.53 15.59 -3.33
N GLY A 249 -14.45 14.96 -4.08
CA GLY A 249 -15.21 15.58 -5.17
C GLY A 249 -14.53 15.50 -6.54
N ARG A 250 -13.21 15.24 -6.58
CA ARG A 250 -12.45 15.01 -7.81
C ARG A 250 -12.66 13.59 -8.34
N ARG A 251 -12.54 13.40 -9.66
CA ARG A 251 -12.59 12.09 -10.31
C ARG A 251 -11.19 11.54 -10.58
N VAL A 252 -11.06 10.22 -10.57
CA VAL A 252 -9.89 9.50 -11.07
C VAL A 252 -10.31 8.74 -12.31
N ARG A 253 -9.78 9.11 -13.47
CA ARG A 253 -10.08 8.50 -14.76
C ARG A 253 -8.94 7.59 -15.19
N ILE A 254 -9.24 6.31 -15.35
CA ILE A 254 -8.26 5.28 -15.71
C ILE A 254 -8.69 4.68 -17.04
N THR A 255 -8.02 5.07 -18.12
CA THR A 255 -8.26 4.55 -19.47
C THR A 255 -7.57 3.19 -19.62
N VAL A 256 -8.33 2.11 -19.72
CA VAL A 256 -7.80 0.74 -19.88
C VAL A 256 -8.30 0.10 -21.17
N ARG A 257 -7.53 -0.81 -21.77
CA ARG A 257 -8.12 -1.76 -22.74
C ARG A 257 -8.76 -2.95 -22.01
N PRO A 258 -9.74 -3.64 -22.63
CA PRO A 258 -10.42 -4.79 -22.04
C PRO A 258 -9.64 -6.12 -22.13
N ASP A 259 -8.36 -6.10 -22.50
CA ASP A 259 -7.46 -7.22 -22.26
C ASP A 259 -7.14 -7.31 -20.76
N VAL A 260 -7.10 -8.52 -20.21
CA VAL A 260 -6.89 -8.74 -18.78
C VAL A 260 -5.92 -9.89 -18.56
N PRO A 261 -5.39 -10.08 -17.35
CA PRO A 261 -4.55 -11.22 -17.03
C PRO A 261 -5.32 -12.53 -17.22
N LEU A 262 -4.80 -13.42 -18.08
CA LEU A 262 -5.35 -14.74 -18.41
C LEU A 262 -4.43 -15.84 -17.89
N HIS A 263 -4.98 -17.03 -17.63
CA HIS A 263 -4.12 -18.20 -17.46
C HIS A 263 -3.43 -18.55 -18.79
N ALA A 264 -2.12 -18.75 -18.76
CA ALA A 264 -1.37 -19.18 -19.93
C ALA A 264 -1.86 -20.55 -20.42
N GLY A 265 -1.93 -20.73 -21.73
CA GLY A 265 -2.49 -21.94 -22.36
C GLY A 265 -4.01 -22.10 -22.23
N SER A 266 -4.73 -21.17 -21.57
CA SER A 266 -6.19 -21.19 -21.54
C SER A 266 -6.81 -20.53 -22.78
N ALA A 267 -7.98 -21.02 -23.20
CA ALA A 267 -8.77 -20.42 -24.27
C ALA A 267 -9.51 -19.15 -23.78
N GLY A 268 -8.75 -18.11 -23.41
CA GLY A 268 -9.30 -16.81 -22.99
C GLY A 268 -9.87 -16.77 -21.56
N ARG A 269 -9.45 -17.67 -20.65
CA ARG A 269 -9.91 -17.67 -19.25
C ARG A 269 -9.12 -16.64 -18.44
N SER A 270 -9.81 -15.63 -17.91
CA SER A 270 -9.29 -14.70 -16.92
C SER A 270 -8.62 -15.45 -15.76
N ALA A 271 -7.47 -14.95 -15.30
CA ALA A 271 -6.76 -15.49 -14.14
C ALA A 271 -7.22 -14.87 -12.82
N TYR A 272 -7.53 -13.58 -12.84
CA TYR A 272 -8.01 -12.83 -11.68
C TYR A 272 -9.55 -12.81 -11.74
N ALA A 273 -10.24 -11.69 -11.47
CA ALA A 273 -11.71 -11.59 -11.47
C ALA A 273 -12.37 -12.44 -12.56
N ASP A 274 -12.89 -13.61 -12.18
CA ASP A 274 -13.28 -14.64 -13.10
C ASP A 274 -14.73 -14.45 -13.55
N ARG A 275 -14.84 -14.25 -14.85
CA ARG A 275 -16.07 -14.07 -15.61
C ARG A 275 -16.47 -15.31 -16.41
N SER A 276 -15.71 -16.40 -16.28
CA SER A 276 -15.82 -17.60 -17.11
C SER A 276 -17.08 -18.45 -16.87
N ALA A 277 -17.96 -18.02 -15.95
CA ALA A 277 -19.23 -18.64 -15.60
C ALA A 277 -20.45 -17.72 -15.83
N ASN A 278 -20.23 -16.45 -16.16
CA ASN A 278 -21.15 -15.35 -15.89
C ASN A 278 -21.09 -14.20 -16.93
N GLY A 279 -20.27 -14.33 -17.98
CA GLY A 279 -20.53 -13.71 -19.28
C GLY A 279 -20.38 -12.18 -19.39
N SER A 280 -19.89 -11.51 -18.36
CA SER A 280 -19.78 -10.04 -18.30
C SER A 280 -18.37 -9.57 -17.96
N GLY A 281 -17.90 -8.48 -18.57
CA GLY A 281 -16.51 -8.03 -18.51
C GLY A 281 -16.18 -7.01 -17.42
N TRP A 282 -17.17 -6.28 -16.90
CA TRP A 282 -16.97 -5.11 -16.03
C TRP A 282 -16.16 -5.41 -14.78
N ALA A 283 -16.31 -6.61 -14.18
CA ALA A 283 -15.59 -6.97 -12.96
C ALA A 283 -14.07 -7.01 -13.20
N SER A 284 -13.61 -7.70 -14.25
CA SER A 284 -12.18 -7.77 -14.59
C SER A 284 -11.62 -6.43 -15.09
N VAL A 285 -12.45 -5.61 -15.77
CA VAL A 285 -12.04 -4.27 -16.23
C VAL A 285 -11.90 -3.30 -15.05
N LEU A 286 -12.82 -3.37 -14.06
CA LEU A 286 -12.74 -2.59 -12.84
C LEU A 286 -11.57 -3.03 -11.96
N GLU A 287 -11.36 -4.34 -11.80
CA GLU A 287 -10.21 -4.89 -11.08
C GLU A 287 -8.88 -4.40 -11.69
N LYS A 288 -8.76 -4.39 -13.02
CA LYS A 288 -7.61 -3.81 -13.75
C LYS A 288 -7.44 -2.31 -13.48
N ALA A 289 -8.53 -1.53 -13.48
CA ALA A 289 -8.47 -0.11 -13.16
C ALA A 289 -8.08 0.13 -11.69
N LEU A 290 -8.65 -0.64 -10.75
CA LEU A 290 -8.30 -0.60 -9.32
C LEU A 290 -6.86 -1.01 -9.06
N ALA A 291 -6.30 -1.92 -9.87
CA ALA A 291 -4.88 -2.24 -9.87
C ALA A 291 -4.04 -1.01 -10.24
N ALA A 292 -4.47 -0.21 -11.23
CA ALA A 292 -3.76 0.98 -11.71
C ALA A 292 -3.90 2.23 -10.82
N VAL A 293 -4.78 2.25 -9.82
CA VAL A 293 -5.01 3.43 -8.93
C VAL A 293 -3.72 3.97 -8.30
N ASP A 294 -2.72 3.15 -8.05
CA ASP A 294 -1.45 3.61 -7.47
C ASP A 294 -0.61 4.51 -8.41
N ARG A 295 -0.88 4.50 -9.72
CA ARG A 295 -0.29 5.45 -10.68
C ARG A 295 -0.74 6.88 -10.40
N THR A 296 -1.96 7.06 -9.89
CA THR A 296 -2.53 8.37 -9.55
C THR A 296 -2.20 8.84 -8.13
N TRP A 297 -1.48 8.03 -7.34
CA TRP A 297 -1.06 8.40 -5.99
C TRP A 297 0.00 9.50 -5.99
N THR A 298 -0.15 10.45 -5.06
CA THR A 298 0.89 11.41 -4.71
C THR A 298 2.10 10.70 -4.06
N PRO A 299 3.29 11.33 -4.06
CA PRO A 299 4.45 10.79 -3.33
C PRO A 299 4.14 10.46 -1.87
N GLN A 300 3.37 11.31 -1.18
CA GLN A 300 2.98 11.11 0.22
C GLN A 300 2.13 9.84 0.41
N ARG A 301 1.23 9.52 -0.53
CA ARG A 301 0.42 8.30 -0.48
C ARG A 301 1.26 7.05 -0.81
N ARG A 302 2.23 7.15 -1.73
CA ARG A 302 3.21 6.07 -2.00
C ARG A 302 4.09 5.80 -0.77
N ASP A 303 4.53 6.85 -0.07
CA ASP A 303 5.31 6.72 1.16
C ASP A 303 4.48 6.12 2.31
N ALA A 304 3.18 6.42 2.38
CA ALA A 304 2.26 5.76 3.32
C ALA A 304 2.12 4.26 3.01
N TRP A 305 1.87 3.90 1.75
CA TRP A 305 1.80 2.50 1.32
C TRP A 305 3.10 1.73 1.62
N GLN A 306 4.27 2.34 1.39
CA GLN A 306 5.55 1.73 1.71
C GLN A 306 5.71 1.46 3.22
N ARG A 307 5.27 2.38 4.09
CA ARG A 307 5.28 2.16 5.54
C ARG A 307 4.38 0.99 5.92
N ASP A 308 3.14 0.99 5.46
CA ASP A 308 2.16 -0.06 5.77
C ASP A 308 2.68 -1.44 5.29
N TRP A 309 3.19 -1.52 4.05
CA TRP A 309 3.83 -2.69 3.48
C TRP A 309 4.98 -3.25 4.34
N ILE A 310 5.89 -2.39 4.82
CA ILE A 310 6.99 -2.81 5.70
C ILE A 310 6.44 -3.44 6.99
N THR A 311 5.37 -2.89 7.58
CA THR A 311 4.76 -3.47 8.80
C THR A 311 4.10 -4.84 8.56
N TRP A 312 3.73 -5.17 7.33
CA TRP A 312 3.10 -6.45 6.98
C TRP A 312 4.14 -7.48 6.55
N SER A 313 4.86 -7.19 5.46
CA SER A 313 5.67 -8.14 4.70
C SER A 313 7.16 -7.77 4.58
N GLY A 314 7.54 -6.52 4.88
CA GLY A 314 8.93 -6.02 4.78
C GLY A 314 9.71 -6.02 6.10
N LYS A 315 9.29 -6.78 7.11
CA LYS A 315 9.84 -6.74 8.49
C LYS A 315 11.34 -7.03 8.57
N ASP A 316 11.84 -7.87 7.66
CA ASP A 316 13.24 -8.33 7.65
C ASP A 316 14.12 -7.54 6.64
N ASP A 317 13.54 -6.68 5.79
CA ASP A 317 14.27 -5.81 4.85
C ASP A 317 13.51 -4.48 4.59
N PRO A 318 13.92 -3.36 5.20
CA PRO A 318 13.30 -2.04 4.98
C PRO A 318 13.64 -1.41 3.63
N HIS A 319 14.56 -2.00 2.84
CA HIS A 319 14.91 -1.56 1.49
C HIS A 319 14.09 -2.26 0.40
N HIS A 320 13.26 -3.24 0.77
CA HIS A 320 12.34 -3.89 -0.16
C HIS A 320 11.21 -2.94 -0.58
N ALA A 321 11.23 -2.51 -1.84
CA ALA A 321 10.24 -1.58 -2.36
C ALA A 321 8.86 -2.24 -2.58
N ALA A 322 7.82 -1.63 -2.00
CA ALA A 322 6.46 -2.15 -1.97
C ALA A 322 5.92 -2.48 -3.38
N PRO A 323 5.09 -3.51 -3.54
CA PRO A 323 4.48 -3.85 -4.81
C PRO A 323 3.47 -2.79 -5.25
N LEU A 324 3.22 -2.70 -6.56
CA LEU A 324 2.22 -1.85 -7.21
C LEU A 324 1.35 -2.71 -8.13
N GLY A 325 0.28 -2.15 -8.69
CA GLY A 325 -0.53 -2.86 -9.68
C GLY A 325 -1.29 -4.05 -9.10
N TYR A 326 -1.36 -5.14 -9.87
CA TYR A 326 -1.94 -6.40 -9.40
C TYR A 326 -1.10 -7.05 -8.30
N ALA A 327 0.23 -6.83 -8.29
CA ALA A 327 1.09 -7.27 -7.19
C ALA A 327 0.69 -6.61 -5.86
N ARG A 328 0.26 -5.34 -5.87
CA ARG A 328 -0.31 -4.67 -4.67
C ARG A 328 -1.61 -5.32 -4.21
N LEU A 329 -2.52 -5.61 -5.14
CA LEU A 329 -3.82 -6.21 -4.83
C LEU A 329 -3.69 -7.63 -4.27
N HIS A 330 -2.71 -8.39 -4.76
CA HIS A 330 -2.42 -9.75 -4.29
C HIS A 330 -2.07 -9.83 -2.79
N VAL A 331 -1.61 -8.73 -2.18
CA VAL A 331 -1.33 -8.63 -0.73
C VAL A 331 -2.62 -8.72 0.11
N GLY A 332 -3.79 -8.55 -0.53
CA GLY A 332 -5.09 -8.48 0.13
C GLY A 332 -5.47 -7.05 0.52
N SER A 333 -6.50 -6.94 1.36
CA SER A 333 -7.07 -5.64 1.76
C SER A 333 -7.60 -5.67 3.19
N THR A 334 -7.23 -4.67 3.99
CA THR A 334 -7.82 -4.40 5.31
C THR A 334 -9.21 -3.79 5.20
N SER A 335 -9.98 -3.79 6.29
CA SER A 335 -11.30 -3.11 6.35
C SER A 335 -11.22 -1.60 6.03
N TYR A 336 -10.08 -0.96 6.32
CA TYR A 336 -9.76 0.39 5.83
C TYR A 336 -9.79 0.45 4.29
N LEU A 337 -9.08 -0.45 3.60
CA LEU A 337 -8.93 -0.40 2.14
C LEU A 337 -10.24 -0.77 1.44
N GLN A 338 -11.04 -1.63 2.07
CA GLN A 338 -12.40 -1.95 1.65
C GLN A 338 -13.33 -0.73 1.79
N ALA A 339 -13.25 0.03 2.89
CA ALA A 339 -14.00 1.28 3.06
C ALA A 339 -13.54 2.38 2.09
N GLU A 340 -12.23 2.51 1.83
CA GLU A 340 -11.71 3.40 0.80
C GLU A 340 -12.26 3.03 -0.58
N LEU A 341 -12.24 1.74 -0.93
CA LEU A 341 -12.81 1.22 -2.17
C LEU A 341 -14.31 1.48 -2.29
N MET A 342 -15.10 1.28 -1.23
CA MET A 342 -16.54 1.65 -1.24
C MET A 342 -16.71 3.14 -1.57
N THR A 343 -15.89 4.01 -1.00
CA THR A 343 -15.91 5.46 -1.30
C THR A 343 -15.53 5.75 -2.75
N GLN A 344 -14.49 5.10 -3.28
CA GLN A 344 -14.03 5.24 -4.67
C GLN A 344 -15.09 4.77 -5.68
N LEU A 345 -15.81 3.68 -5.38
CA LEU A 345 -16.85 3.12 -6.24
C LEU A 345 -18.18 3.87 -6.15
N THR A 346 -18.52 4.46 -5.00
CA THR A 346 -19.88 5.01 -4.78
C THR A 346 -19.96 6.53 -4.69
N GLY A 347 -18.85 7.20 -4.39
CA GLY A 347 -18.86 8.63 -4.07
C GLY A 347 -19.54 8.96 -2.74
N VAL A 348 -19.80 7.94 -1.90
CA VAL A 348 -20.40 8.08 -0.56
C VAL A 348 -19.34 7.81 0.49
N PRO A 349 -19.24 8.62 1.57
CA PRO A 349 -18.34 8.33 2.68
C PRO A 349 -18.53 6.91 3.22
N SER A 350 -17.45 6.22 3.53
CA SER A 350 -17.45 4.84 4.03
C SER A 350 -16.42 4.71 5.14
N ARG A 351 -16.57 3.73 6.04
CA ARG A 351 -15.69 3.61 7.20
C ARG A 351 -15.41 2.18 7.61
N MET A 352 -14.27 2.01 8.28
CA MET A 352 -14.04 0.89 9.17
C MET A 352 -14.84 1.12 10.47
N SER A 353 -15.29 0.05 11.11
CA SER A 353 -15.85 0.07 12.45
C SER A 353 -15.48 -1.20 13.19
N LEU A 354 -15.57 -1.18 14.52
CA LEU A 354 -15.25 -2.32 15.37
C LEU A 354 -16.52 -3.03 15.83
N PHE A 355 -16.45 -4.35 15.93
CA PHE A 355 -17.44 -5.17 16.63
C PHE A 355 -17.21 -5.11 18.14
N ASP A 356 -18.30 -5.00 18.90
CA ASP A 356 -18.25 -5.28 20.33
C ASP A 356 -18.36 -6.79 20.54
N THR A 357 -17.22 -7.45 20.71
CA THR A 357 -17.13 -8.91 20.81
C THR A 357 -17.48 -9.45 22.19
N ARG A 358 -17.77 -8.60 23.19
CA ARG A 358 -18.04 -9.01 24.57
C ARG A 358 -19.26 -9.95 24.67
N PRO A 359 -19.26 -10.95 25.58
CA PRO A 359 -20.45 -11.75 25.90
C PRO A 359 -21.68 -10.86 26.20
N GLY A 360 -22.83 -11.20 25.61
CA GLY A 360 -24.09 -10.45 25.75
C GLY A 360 -24.34 -9.34 24.70
N GLN A 361 -23.38 -9.03 23.82
CA GLN A 361 -23.51 -7.98 22.79
C GLN A 361 -24.09 -8.48 21.46
N GLU A 362 -24.44 -9.76 21.34
CA GLU A 362 -24.97 -10.39 20.12
C GLU A 362 -26.15 -9.62 19.54
N ALA A 363 -27.13 -9.27 20.37
CA ALA A 363 -28.33 -8.55 19.93
C ALA A 363 -28.02 -7.15 19.41
N ALA A 364 -27.04 -6.45 20.00
CA ALA A 364 -26.62 -5.12 19.57
C ALA A 364 -25.85 -5.18 18.23
N VAL A 365 -24.95 -6.15 18.07
CA VAL A 365 -24.24 -6.38 16.80
C VAL A 365 -25.21 -6.80 15.70
N ALA A 366 -26.12 -7.74 15.99
CA ALA A 366 -27.15 -8.17 15.04
C ALA A 366 -28.02 -6.98 14.59
N ALA A 367 -28.50 -6.16 15.52
CA ALA A 367 -29.28 -4.97 15.21
C ALA A 367 -28.49 -3.94 14.38
N ARG A 368 -27.19 -3.74 14.67
CA ARG A 368 -26.33 -2.85 13.90
C ARG A 368 -26.14 -3.34 12.46
N LEU A 369 -25.84 -4.62 12.27
CA LEU A 369 -25.71 -5.23 10.94
C LEU A 369 -27.03 -5.13 10.18
N THR A 370 -28.16 -5.52 10.78
CA THR A 370 -29.50 -5.39 10.17
C THR A 370 -29.79 -3.95 9.74
N ALA A 371 -29.47 -2.96 10.58
CA ALA A 371 -29.69 -1.55 10.25
C ALA A 371 -28.83 -1.05 9.08
N LEU A 372 -27.56 -1.50 8.98
CA LEU A 372 -26.68 -1.19 7.85
C LEU A 372 -27.23 -1.79 6.54
N LEU A 373 -27.57 -3.08 6.54
CA LEU A 373 -28.09 -3.78 5.37
C LEU A 373 -29.45 -3.20 4.92
N ALA A 374 -30.33 -2.85 5.86
CA ALA A 374 -31.62 -2.21 5.59
C ALA A 374 -31.46 -0.78 5.01
N ALA A 375 -30.39 -0.07 5.36
CA ALA A 375 -30.03 1.22 4.77
C ALA A 375 -29.31 1.09 3.41
N GLY A 376 -29.18 -0.12 2.86
CA GLY A 376 -28.47 -0.37 1.61
C GLY A 376 -26.96 -0.15 1.70
N SER A 377 -26.39 -0.31 2.90
CA SER A 377 -24.95 -0.24 3.14
C SER A 377 -24.29 -1.61 2.91
N PRO A 378 -23.37 -1.74 1.94
CA PRO A 378 -22.47 -2.89 1.86
C PRO A 378 -21.70 -3.08 3.17
N VAL A 379 -21.59 -4.32 3.64
CA VAL A 379 -20.81 -4.67 4.84
C VAL A 379 -19.85 -5.79 4.51
N ILE A 380 -18.54 -5.54 4.67
CA ILE A 380 -17.47 -6.52 4.41
C ILE A 380 -16.74 -6.82 5.71
N VAL A 381 -16.47 -8.10 5.93
CA VAL A 381 -15.88 -8.67 7.14
C VAL A 381 -14.74 -9.61 6.77
N GLY A 382 -13.70 -9.69 7.60
CA GLY A 382 -12.61 -10.66 7.43
C GLY A 382 -12.65 -11.75 8.50
N THR A 383 -12.21 -12.96 8.18
CA THR A 383 -11.71 -13.90 9.19
C THR A 383 -10.36 -13.44 9.72
N ARG A 384 -9.95 -13.99 10.87
CA ARG A 384 -8.63 -13.70 11.46
C ARG A 384 -7.53 -14.42 10.67
N PRO A 385 -6.27 -13.98 10.80
CA PRO A 385 -5.11 -14.77 10.43
C PRO A 385 -5.14 -16.17 11.06
N GLU A 386 -4.60 -17.16 10.33
CA GLU A 386 -4.60 -18.57 10.75
C GLU A 386 -3.93 -18.77 12.12
N ASP A 387 -2.84 -18.03 12.40
CA ASP A 387 -2.07 -18.07 13.65
C ASP A 387 -2.81 -17.48 14.88
N GLN A 388 -4.02 -16.93 14.70
CA GLN A 388 -4.88 -16.43 15.78
C GLN A 388 -5.99 -17.40 16.17
N TYR A 389 -6.13 -18.54 15.49
CA TYR A 389 -7.06 -19.59 15.89
C TYR A 389 -6.37 -20.64 16.77
N PRO A 390 -7.11 -21.30 17.68
CA PRO A 390 -6.63 -22.48 18.38
C PRO A 390 -6.20 -23.57 17.37
N PRO A 391 -5.09 -24.31 17.59
CA PRO A 391 -4.60 -25.33 16.65
C PRO A 391 -5.61 -26.43 16.31
N GLU A 392 -6.62 -26.64 17.16
CA GLU A 392 -7.71 -27.58 16.95
C GLU A 392 -8.67 -27.16 15.81
N LEU A 393 -8.64 -25.89 15.40
CA LEU A 393 -9.45 -25.32 14.30
C LEU A 393 -8.68 -25.22 12.97
N ALA A 394 -7.88 -26.24 12.65
CA ALA A 394 -7.17 -26.34 11.36
C ALA A 394 -8.09 -26.25 10.12
N ASN A 395 -9.39 -26.52 10.29
CA ASN A 395 -10.44 -26.06 9.36
C ASN A 395 -11.46 -25.26 10.17
N LEU A 396 -11.81 -24.05 9.73
CA LEU A 396 -12.80 -23.24 10.42
C LEU A 396 -14.22 -23.81 10.21
N PRO A 397 -15.11 -23.70 11.21
CA PRO A 397 -16.48 -24.18 11.10
C PRO A 397 -17.28 -23.37 10.07
N PHE A 398 -18.47 -23.87 9.73
CA PHE A 398 -19.42 -23.26 8.77
C PHE A 398 -18.94 -23.15 7.32
N GLY A 399 -17.74 -23.65 6.97
CA GLY A 399 -17.14 -23.45 5.64
C GLY A 399 -16.41 -22.11 5.50
N LEU A 400 -15.88 -21.60 6.61
CA LEU A 400 -15.01 -20.43 6.61
C LEU A 400 -13.56 -20.80 6.22
N TYR A 401 -12.83 -19.82 5.70
CA TYR A 401 -11.40 -19.89 5.41
C TYR A 401 -10.69 -18.80 6.21
N ALA A 402 -9.54 -19.09 6.80
CA ALA A 402 -8.75 -18.09 7.53
C ALA A 402 -8.15 -17.05 6.58
N THR A 403 -7.88 -15.84 7.07
CA THR A 403 -7.31 -14.73 6.28
C THR A 403 -8.11 -14.40 5.00
N HIS A 404 -9.45 -14.54 5.05
CA HIS A 404 -10.34 -14.40 3.89
C HIS A 404 -11.49 -13.42 4.19
N ALA A 405 -11.92 -12.68 3.17
CA ALA A 405 -12.96 -11.67 3.30
C ALA A 405 -14.32 -12.15 2.75
N TYR A 406 -15.39 -11.66 3.35
CA TYR A 406 -16.77 -12.02 3.03
C TYR A 406 -17.67 -10.79 3.01
N GLU A 407 -18.70 -10.82 2.16
CA GLU A 407 -19.84 -9.91 2.27
C GLU A 407 -20.83 -10.45 3.32
N VAL A 408 -21.35 -9.59 4.19
CA VAL A 408 -22.54 -9.89 5.01
C VAL A 408 -23.79 -9.63 4.18
N VAL A 409 -24.61 -10.67 3.96
CA VAL A 409 -25.77 -10.63 3.04
C VAL A 409 -27.07 -10.40 3.78
N SER A 410 -27.24 -11.03 4.95
CA SER A 410 -28.40 -10.89 5.80
C SER A 410 -28.07 -11.23 7.25
N VAL A 411 -28.90 -10.74 8.17
CA VAL A 411 -28.97 -11.21 9.55
C VAL A 411 -30.43 -11.56 9.85
N THR A 412 -30.69 -12.82 10.17
CA THR A 412 -32.06 -13.36 10.32
C THR A 412 -32.05 -14.42 11.42
N ASP A 413 -33.02 -14.37 12.33
CA ASP A 413 -33.16 -15.32 13.46
C ASP A 413 -31.90 -15.52 14.32
N GLY A 414 -31.08 -14.47 14.46
CA GLY A 414 -29.81 -14.52 15.20
C GLY A 414 -28.65 -15.19 14.45
N LEU A 415 -28.83 -15.46 13.16
CA LEU A 415 -27.83 -16.02 12.25
C LEU A 415 -27.37 -14.96 11.24
N VAL A 416 -26.06 -14.89 11.00
CA VAL A 416 -25.42 -14.06 9.98
C VAL A 416 -25.20 -14.92 8.74
N GLN A 417 -25.71 -14.49 7.58
CA GLN A 417 -25.39 -15.12 6.29
C GLN A 417 -24.25 -14.36 5.61
N LEU A 418 -23.23 -15.11 5.18
CA LEU A 418 -22.08 -14.58 4.46
C LEU A 418 -22.07 -15.03 2.99
N ARG A 419 -21.48 -14.22 2.11
CA ARG A 419 -21.15 -14.57 0.73
C ARG A 419 -19.64 -14.60 0.54
N ASN A 420 -19.13 -15.72 0.04
CA ASN A 420 -17.72 -15.89 -0.31
C ASN A 420 -17.44 -15.25 -1.69
N PRO A 421 -16.41 -14.39 -1.83
CA PRO A 421 -16.06 -13.73 -3.09
C PRO A 421 -15.63 -14.68 -4.22
N TRP A 422 -15.35 -15.97 -3.97
CA TRP A 422 -15.16 -16.98 -5.04
C TRP A 422 -16.45 -17.28 -5.84
N GLY A 423 -17.62 -16.79 -5.38
CA GLY A 423 -18.92 -17.02 -6.01
C GLY A 423 -19.45 -18.46 -5.86
N VAL A 424 -18.77 -19.26 -5.03
CA VAL A 424 -19.11 -20.63 -4.61
C VAL A 424 -18.74 -20.76 -3.13
N GLU A 425 -18.95 -21.94 -2.52
CA GLU A 425 -18.47 -22.25 -1.15
C GLU A 425 -18.84 -21.14 -0.15
N HIS A 426 -20.12 -20.75 -0.19
CA HIS A 426 -20.68 -19.77 0.74
C HIS A 426 -20.86 -20.42 2.12
N PRO A 427 -20.44 -19.75 3.21
CA PRO A 427 -20.60 -20.32 4.54
C PRO A 427 -22.05 -20.63 4.88
N ALA A 428 -22.26 -21.66 5.69
CA ALA A 428 -23.55 -21.91 6.34
C ALA A 428 -23.91 -20.73 7.28
N PRO A 429 -25.20 -20.46 7.54
CA PRO A 429 -25.63 -19.43 8.47
C PRO A 429 -24.94 -19.56 9.84
N ILE A 430 -24.35 -18.46 10.34
CA ILE A 430 -23.48 -18.46 11.52
C ILE A 430 -24.18 -17.78 12.70
N PRO A 431 -24.34 -18.40 13.88
CA PRO A 431 -24.83 -17.71 15.08
C PRO A 431 -23.98 -16.48 15.39
N VAL A 432 -24.61 -15.35 15.76
CA VAL A 432 -23.87 -14.07 15.95
C VAL A 432 -22.73 -14.18 16.97
N ARG A 433 -22.85 -15.03 17.99
CA ARG A 433 -21.77 -15.33 18.94
C ARG A 433 -20.57 -16.01 18.26
N ASP A 434 -20.81 -17.03 17.45
CA ASP A 434 -19.75 -17.73 16.72
C ASP A 434 -19.12 -16.82 15.66
N PHE A 435 -19.93 -16.02 14.96
CA PHE A 435 -19.46 -14.98 14.05
C PHE A 435 -18.49 -14.00 14.74
N LEU A 436 -18.85 -13.45 15.92
CA LEU A 436 -17.97 -12.57 16.71
C LEU A 436 -16.70 -13.28 17.22
N ASN A 437 -16.76 -14.58 17.46
CA ASN A 437 -15.61 -15.37 17.89
C ASN A 437 -14.67 -15.72 16.73
N LEU A 438 -15.18 -15.78 15.49
CA LEU A 438 -14.45 -16.23 14.30
C LEU A 438 -13.96 -15.09 13.41
N MET A 439 -14.66 -13.96 13.34
CA MET A 439 -14.24 -12.81 12.51
C MET A 439 -13.13 -11.99 13.17
N ALA A 440 -12.41 -11.22 12.35
CA ALA A 440 -11.64 -10.06 12.79
C ALA A 440 -12.55 -9.07 13.54
N ASN A 441 -11.95 -8.27 14.42
CA ASN A 441 -12.71 -7.32 15.26
C ASN A 441 -13.17 -6.08 14.49
N ASP A 442 -12.70 -5.88 13.25
CA ASP A 442 -13.07 -4.77 12.37
C ASP A 442 -13.90 -5.23 11.16
N TYR A 443 -14.65 -4.29 10.60
CA TYR A 443 -15.45 -4.47 9.39
C TYR A 443 -15.56 -3.15 8.62
N ALA A 444 -15.71 -3.24 7.30
CA ALA A 444 -15.92 -2.09 6.43
C ALA A 444 -17.41 -1.90 6.12
N HIS A 445 -17.90 -0.67 6.14
CA HIS A 445 -19.25 -0.36 5.69
C HIS A 445 -19.40 1.05 5.10
N MET A 446 -20.38 1.25 4.21
CA MET A 446 -20.74 2.58 3.71
C MET A 446 -21.48 3.38 4.80
N SER A 447 -21.26 4.69 4.87
CA SER A 447 -21.94 5.54 5.87
C SER A 447 -23.40 5.76 5.50
N THR A 448 -24.28 5.61 6.50
CA THR A 448 -25.73 5.75 6.35
C THR A 448 -26.23 7.20 6.41
N ASP A 449 -25.37 8.12 6.81
CA ASP A 449 -25.73 9.50 7.18
C ASP A 449 -25.84 10.44 5.97
N ALA A 450 -25.66 9.93 4.75
CA ALA A 450 -25.51 10.69 3.51
C ALA A 450 -26.84 10.98 2.76
N ALA A 451 -28.00 10.88 3.42
CA ALA A 451 -29.30 11.11 2.79
C ALA A 451 -29.69 12.60 2.63
N THR A 452 -28.86 13.55 3.08
CA THR A 452 -29.27 14.97 3.26
C THR A 452 -28.31 16.06 2.76
N SER A 453 -27.11 15.75 2.25
CA SER A 453 -26.18 16.78 1.75
C SER A 453 -26.16 16.90 0.22
N SER A 454 -26.93 17.85 -0.31
CA SER A 454 -26.68 18.44 -1.65
C SER A 454 -25.33 19.20 -1.65
N PRO A 455 -24.66 19.35 -2.81
CA PRO A 455 -23.32 19.92 -2.86
C PRO A 455 -23.31 21.42 -2.56
N ALA A 456 -22.63 21.81 -1.48
CA ALA A 456 -22.39 23.21 -1.17
C ALA A 456 -21.20 23.74 -1.98
N THR A 457 -21.47 24.57 -2.98
CA THR A 457 -20.45 25.43 -3.61
C THR A 457 -19.85 26.38 -2.56
N GLY A 458 -18.58 26.19 -2.21
CA GLY A 458 -17.83 27.06 -1.31
C GLY A 458 -16.38 27.19 -1.77
N ALA A 459 -15.96 28.41 -2.11
CA ALA A 459 -14.63 28.66 -2.67
C ALA A 459 -13.53 28.44 -1.62
N ALA A 460 -12.45 27.75 -2.00
CA ALA A 460 -11.28 27.58 -1.15
C ALA A 460 -10.42 28.86 -1.16
N THR A 461 -10.33 29.55 -0.02
CA THR A 461 -9.36 30.63 0.21
C THR A 461 -8.19 30.13 1.05
N SER A 462 -7.01 30.06 0.44
CA SER A 462 -5.75 29.68 1.09
C SER A 462 -5.22 30.78 2.02
N LEU A 463 -4.78 30.40 3.23
CA LEU A 463 -3.87 31.19 4.08
C LEU A 463 -2.86 30.21 4.73
N ASN A 464 -1.63 30.14 4.22
CA ASN A 464 -0.45 30.90 4.64
C ASN A 464 0.22 30.38 5.93
N VAL A 465 1.41 29.78 5.76
CA VAL A 465 2.32 29.33 6.82
C VAL A 465 3.46 30.35 6.98
N PRO A 466 3.82 30.79 8.21
CA PRO A 466 4.96 31.69 8.43
C PRO A 466 6.33 30.96 8.33
N PRO A 467 7.42 31.66 7.98
CA PRO A 467 8.72 31.05 7.74
C PRO A 467 9.50 30.73 9.04
N ALA A 468 10.34 29.70 8.98
CA ALA A 468 11.22 29.28 10.08
C ALA A 468 12.42 30.23 10.30
N GLN A 469 12.91 30.29 11.54
CA GLN A 469 14.18 30.95 11.92
C GLN A 469 15.29 29.94 12.25
N PRO A 470 16.58 30.31 12.11
CA PRO A 470 17.69 29.36 12.00
C PRO A 470 18.25 28.87 13.34
N ALA A 471 18.80 27.64 13.33
CA ALA A 471 19.46 27.02 14.47
C ALA A 471 20.92 27.49 14.66
N ALA A 472 21.40 27.48 15.91
CA ALA A 472 22.79 27.74 16.28
C ALA A 472 23.64 26.44 16.29
N PRO A 473 24.98 26.53 16.16
CA PRO A 473 25.84 25.37 15.86
C PRO A 473 26.34 24.62 17.11
N VAL A 474 26.62 23.32 16.94
CA VAL A 474 27.31 22.45 17.91
C VAL A 474 28.45 21.68 17.19
N PRO A 475 29.61 21.39 17.83
CA PRO A 475 30.82 20.98 17.10
C PRO A 475 30.87 19.51 16.67
N ALA A 476 31.74 19.24 15.69
CA ALA A 476 32.08 17.91 15.17
C ALA A 476 33.35 17.32 15.87
N PRO A 477 33.93 16.19 15.42
CA PRO A 477 33.57 14.85 15.90
C PRO A 477 34.75 14.08 16.52
N ARG A 478 34.51 12.86 17.00
CA ARG A 478 35.56 11.85 17.27
C ARG A 478 35.13 10.47 16.76
N SER A 479 36.10 9.74 16.20
CA SER A 479 36.01 8.36 15.65
C SER A 479 37.43 7.78 15.61
N PRO A 480 37.63 6.48 15.29
CA PRO A 480 36.91 5.27 15.71
C PRO A 480 37.85 4.34 16.54
N GLU A 481 37.48 3.15 17.03
CA GLU A 481 37.59 1.79 16.42
C GLU A 481 37.93 0.80 17.59
N PRO A 482 37.98 -0.55 17.45
CA PRO A 482 37.46 -1.44 16.40
C PRO A 482 36.56 -2.59 16.95
N ALA A 483 36.13 -3.51 16.07
CA ALA A 483 35.10 -4.55 16.37
C ALA A 483 35.62 -5.99 16.46
N VAL A 484 34.91 -6.80 17.28
CA VAL A 484 34.73 -8.28 17.25
C VAL A 484 33.38 -8.56 17.93
N GLY A 485 32.48 -9.47 17.53
CA GLY A 485 32.47 -10.44 16.42
C GLY A 485 31.05 -11.00 16.15
N ALA A 486 30.93 -12.28 15.80
CA ALA A 486 29.66 -13.01 15.54
C ALA A 486 29.11 -13.71 16.83
N GLU A 487 27.84 -14.12 16.97
CA GLU A 487 26.83 -14.59 15.99
C GLU A 487 25.37 -14.21 16.35
N GLY A 488 24.53 -14.03 15.31
CA GLY A 488 23.12 -14.45 15.23
C GLY A 488 22.09 -14.00 16.28
N HIS A 489 21.35 -12.92 15.99
CA HIS A 489 19.93 -12.76 16.38
C HIS A 489 19.14 -11.93 15.33
N ARG A 490 17.82 -12.16 15.23
CA ARG A 490 16.91 -11.48 14.29
C ARG A 490 16.32 -10.22 14.94
N PRO A 491 16.26 -9.05 14.28
CA PRO A 491 15.61 -7.87 14.85
C PRO A 491 14.08 -7.97 14.77
N ARG A 492 13.37 -7.64 15.86
CA ARG A 492 11.90 -7.75 15.97
C ARG A 492 11.16 -6.41 15.91
N ARG A 493 10.23 -6.34 14.96
CA ARG A 493 8.91 -5.64 14.99
C ARG A 493 8.71 -4.50 16.01
N HIS A 494 8.61 -3.27 15.51
CA HIS A 494 7.83 -2.20 16.15
C HIS A 494 6.43 -2.11 15.53
N THR A 495 5.40 -1.93 16.35
CA THR A 495 4.06 -1.49 15.90
C THR A 495 3.68 -0.21 16.62
N LEU A 496 2.79 0.60 16.03
CA LEU A 496 2.40 1.90 16.61
C LEU A 496 1.93 1.74 18.07
N GLY A 497 2.69 2.33 19.00
CA GLY A 497 2.42 2.28 20.43
C GLY A 497 2.83 1.00 21.15
N ARG A 498 3.65 0.11 20.55
CA ARG A 498 4.30 -1.02 21.25
C ARG A 498 5.73 -1.30 20.75
N THR A 499 6.68 -1.38 21.68
CA THR A 499 8.03 -1.96 21.46
C THR A 499 8.12 -3.34 22.10
N TYR A 500 8.87 -4.27 21.50
CA TYR A 500 9.16 -5.58 22.07
C TYR A 500 10.59 -5.63 22.61
N LEU A 501 10.75 -6.05 23.86
CA LEU A 501 12.06 -6.35 24.45
C LEU A 501 12.46 -7.78 24.07
N GLU A 502 13.61 -7.93 23.40
CA GLU A 502 13.94 -9.17 22.72
C GLU A 502 14.27 -10.34 23.66
N ASP A 503 14.77 -10.06 24.86
CA ASP A 503 15.25 -11.07 25.82
C ASP A 503 14.15 -11.66 26.71
N GLU A 504 13.05 -10.92 26.95
CA GLU A 504 12.11 -11.26 28.04
C GLU A 504 10.66 -11.54 27.59
N ARG A 505 10.40 -11.56 26.27
CA ARG A 505 9.04 -11.69 25.66
C ARG A 505 8.04 -10.63 26.15
N ALA A 506 8.53 -9.48 26.59
CA ALA A 506 7.71 -8.37 27.05
C ALA A 506 7.45 -7.35 25.93
N ALA A 507 6.26 -6.76 25.94
CA ALA A 507 5.88 -5.65 25.08
C ALA A 507 5.57 -4.40 25.92
N VAL A 508 6.24 -3.29 25.62
CA VAL A 508 6.06 -1.99 26.29
C VAL A 508 5.24 -1.09 25.38
N GLY A 509 4.08 -0.62 25.85
CA GLY A 509 3.21 0.30 25.12
C GLY A 509 2.98 1.62 25.84
N TYR A 510 2.69 2.67 25.09
CA TYR A 510 2.60 4.04 25.60
C TYR A 510 1.24 4.66 25.28
N LEU A 511 0.63 5.31 26.27
CA LEU A 511 -0.65 6.01 26.14
C LEU A 511 -0.52 7.43 26.71
N ALA A 512 -0.83 8.45 25.90
CA ALA A 512 -1.06 9.80 26.41
C ALA A 512 -2.39 9.84 27.16
N LEU A 513 -2.42 10.45 28.35
CA LEU A 513 -3.65 10.77 29.07
C LEU A 513 -4.09 12.19 28.70
N LEU A 514 -5.37 12.33 28.35
CA LEU A 514 -5.97 13.60 27.94
C LEU A 514 -7.04 14.04 28.95
N ASP A 515 -6.98 15.30 29.39
CA ASP A 515 -8.03 15.92 30.19
C ASP A 515 -9.32 16.15 29.37
N GLY A 516 -10.38 16.60 30.03
CA GLY A 516 -11.70 16.78 29.41
C GLY A 516 -11.78 17.79 28.26
N ASP A 517 -10.75 18.63 28.09
CA ASP A 517 -10.57 19.57 26.98
C ASP A 517 -9.67 19.04 25.85
N GLY A 518 -9.09 17.84 26.01
CA GLY A 518 -8.16 17.22 25.07
C GLY A 518 -6.68 17.53 25.31
N THR A 519 -6.33 18.30 26.35
CA THR A 519 -4.94 18.61 26.70
C THR A 519 -4.24 17.38 27.29
N VAL A 520 -2.99 17.11 26.90
CA VAL A 520 -2.20 16.01 27.49
C VAL A 520 -1.85 16.33 28.95
N SER A 521 -2.33 15.52 29.88
CA SER A 521 -2.13 15.67 31.34
C SER A 521 -1.32 14.53 31.98
N GLY A 522 -0.95 13.51 31.20
CA GLY A 522 -0.11 12.43 31.69
C GLY A 522 0.31 11.40 30.64
N LEU A 523 1.02 10.37 31.12
CA LEU A 523 1.53 9.24 30.35
C LEU A 523 1.28 7.95 31.14
N VAL A 524 0.80 6.92 30.45
CA VAL A 524 0.79 5.53 30.95
C VAL A 524 1.76 4.71 30.13
N VAL A 525 2.62 3.96 30.81
CA VAL A 525 3.39 2.86 30.24
C VAL A 525 2.72 1.55 30.64
N VAL A 526 2.47 0.71 29.65
CA VAL A 526 1.87 -0.62 29.79
C VAL A 526 2.93 -1.66 29.45
N VAL A 527 3.29 -2.52 30.38
CA VAL A 527 4.18 -3.66 30.12
C VAL A 527 3.35 -4.93 30.11
N SER A 528 3.41 -5.67 29.01
CA SER A 528 2.74 -6.96 28.83
C SER A 528 3.79 -8.05 28.67
N SER A 529 3.97 -8.91 29.67
CA SER A 529 4.90 -10.04 29.66
C SER A 529 4.13 -11.37 29.78
N GLY A 530 4.85 -12.50 29.79
CA GLY A 530 4.26 -13.82 30.05
C GLY A 530 3.60 -13.94 31.44
N GLY A 531 3.91 -13.03 32.38
CA GLY A 531 3.30 -12.95 33.70
C GLY A 531 2.00 -12.13 33.77
N GLY A 532 1.60 -11.48 32.67
CA GLY A 532 0.41 -10.63 32.59
C GLY A 532 0.70 -9.21 32.13
N GLN A 533 -0.25 -8.30 32.39
CA GLN A 533 -0.12 -6.88 32.04
C GLN A 533 -0.04 -6.03 33.31
N ARG A 534 0.99 -5.19 33.40
CA ARG A 534 1.20 -4.22 34.46
C ARG A 534 1.33 -2.82 33.86
N THR A 535 1.12 -1.78 34.68
CA THR A 535 1.08 -0.40 34.19
C THR A 535 1.69 0.58 35.20
N VAL A 536 2.50 1.51 34.73
CA VAL A 536 2.94 2.68 35.50
C VAL A 536 2.36 3.95 34.89
N HIS A 537 1.92 4.86 35.75
CA HIS A 537 1.18 6.06 35.40
C HIS A 537 1.91 7.27 35.96
N TRP A 538 2.06 8.31 35.15
CA TRP A 538 2.57 9.61 35.57
C TRP A 538 1.59 10.69 35.11
N THR A 539 1.08 11.48 36.06
CA THR A 539 0.17 12.61 35.79
C THR A 539 0.71 13.88 36.41
N THR A 540 0.35 15.03 35.85
CA THR A 540 0.73 16.35 36.39
C THR A 540 0.11 16.66 37.75
N SER A 541 -1.00 15.99 38.09
CA SER A 541 -1.76 16.15 39.35
C SER A 541 -1.42 15.12 40.43
N GLY A 542 -0.68 14.06 40.10
CA GLY A 542 -0.40 12.93 41.00
C GLY A 542 -1.57 11.93 41.19
N GLU A 543 -2.77 12.27 40.71
CA GLU A 543 -3.96 11.41 40.73
C GLU A 543 -4.26 10.87 39.31
N PRO A 544 -4.91 9.70 39.16
CA PRO A 544 -5.36 9.22 37.86
C PRO A 544 -6.45 10.12 37.29
N GLY A 545 -6.16 10.82 36.19
CA GLY A 545 -7.16 11.66 35.50
C GLY A 545 -8.34 10.84 34.98
N VAL A 546 -9.56 11.37 35.09
CA VAL A 546 -10.82 10.76 34.60
C VAL A 546 -10.96 10.89 33.06
N GLY A 547 -9.82 10.99 32.38
CA GLY A 547 -9.68 11.38 30.98
C GLY A 547 -9.70 10.21 29.99
N ARG A 548 -9.61 10.54 28.70
CA ARG A 548 -9.40 9.54 27.64
C ARG A 548 -7.90 9.26 27.51
N SER A 549 -7.55 8.01 27.20
CA SER A 549 -6.18 7.64 26.83
C SER A 549 -6.08 7.39 25.32
N VAL A 550 -4.94 7.78 24.72
CA VAL A 550 -4.67 7.62 23.28
C VAL A 550 -3.29 6.99 23.09
N PRO A 551 -3.14 5.92 22.28
CA PRO A 551 -1.85 5.29 22.04
C PRO A 551 -0.90 6.24 21.31
N VAL A 552 0.35 6.30 21.77
CA VAL A 552 1.40 7.16 21.21
C VAL A 552 2.67 6.35 20.92
N GLY A 553 3.46 6.77 19.93
CA GLY A 553 4.78 6.19 19.71
C GLY A 553 5.77 6.61 20.80
N ARG A 554 6.86 5.84 20.98
CA ARG A 554 7.86 6.12 22.02
C ARG A 554 8.42 7.55 21.97
N ALA A 555 8.74 8.08 20.78
CA ALA A 555 9.25 9.44 20.64
C ALA A 555 8.28 10.51 21.17
N GLU A 556 6.97 10.28 21.03
CA GLU A 556 5.94 11.14 21.57
C GLU A 556 5.76 10.93 23.10
N ALA A 557 5.90 9.70 23.59
CA ALA A 557 5.96 9.43 25.03
C ALA A 557 7.17 10.10 25.71
N GLU A 558 8.34 10.11 25.07
CA GLU A 558 9.53 10.82 25.52
C GLU A 558 9.35 12.34 25.50
N ARG A 559 8.61 12.86 24.51
CA ARG A 559 8.21 14.27 24.45
C ARG A 559 7.29 14.62 25.62
N ILE A 560 6.24 13.83 25.85
CA ILE A 560 5.29 14.03 26.97
C ILE A 560 6.00 13.95 28.32
N ALA A 561 6.83 12.93 28.55
CA ALA A 561 7.61 12.80 29.78
C ALA A 561 8.46 14.05 30.06
N ARG A 562 9.10 14.61 29.02
CA ARG A 562 10.01 15.76 29.13
C ARG A 562 9.28 17.10 29.26
N GLU A 563 8.28 17.34 28.40
CA GLU A 563 7.64 18.66 28.23
C GLU A 563 6.42 18.83 29.14
N VAL A 564 5.69 17.75 29.45
CA VAL A 564 4.48 17.79 30.28
C VAL A 564 4.78 17.35 31.72
N LEU A 565 5.63 16.33 31.90
CA LEU A 565 5.87 15.70 33.22
C LEU A 565 7.24 16.03 33.83
N GLY A 566 8.11 16.75 33.11
CA GLY A 566 9.38 17.27 33.64
C GLY A 566 10.48 16.24 33.89
N PHE A 567 10.41 15.03 33.34
CA PHE A 567 11.43 13.99 33.51
C PHE A 567 11.88 13.34 32.19
N ARG A 568 13.06 12.68 32.20
CA ARG A 568 13.48 11.83 31.08
C ARG A 568 12.88 10.44 31.26
N LEU A 569 12.05 10.01 30.31
CA LEU A 569 11.52 8.65 30.27
C LEU A 569 12.68 7.63 30.33
N PRO A 570 12.64 6.64 31.25
CA PRO A 570 13.65 5.58 31.31
C PRO A 570 13.71 4.75 30.02
N GLU A 571 14.85 4.11 29.79
CA GLU A 571 14.99 3.12 28.71
C GLU A 571 14.05 1.92 28.95
N GLU A 572 13.64 1.22 27.90
CA GLU A 572 12.60 0.17 28.01
C GLU A 572 12.98 -1.01 28.91
N SER A 573 14.27 -1.39 28.96
CA SER A 573 14.75 -2.40 29.93
C SER A 573 14.52 -1.93 31.37
N ALA A 574 14.84 -0.67 31.67
CA ALA A 574 14.56 -0.08 32.98
C ALA A 574 13.05 0.09 33.25
N LEU A 575 12.24 0.40 32.22
CA LEU A 575 10.77 0.39 32.34
C LEU A 575 10.23 -1.01 32.64
N HIS A 576 10.83 -2.08 32.11
CA HIS A 576 10.47 -3.45 32.42
C HIS A 576 10.79 -3.79 33.88
N GLU A 577 12.04 -3.57 34.31
CA GLU A 577 12.49 -3.79 35.70
C GLU A 577 11.66 -3.00 36.71
N MET A 578 11.40 -1.70 36.46
CA MET A 578 10.58 -0.84 37.33
C MET A 578 9.13 -1.31 37.49
N VAL A 579 8.63 -2.14 36.57
CA VAL A 579 7.24 -2.60 36.51
C VAL A 579 7.09 -4.02 37.04
N ASP A 580 8.06 -4.90 36.82
CA ASP A 580 8.01 -6.29 37.30
C ASP A 580 8.50 -6.48 38.75
N GLY A 581 9.44 -5.64 39.24
CA GLY A 581 9.78 -5.48 40.66
C GLY A 581 10.94 -6.32 41.19
#